data_AF-A0A1F7K9B1-F1
#
_entry.id   AF-A0A1F7K9B1-F1
#
_cell.length_a   1.000
_cell.length_b   1.000
_cell.length_c   1.000
_cell.angle_alpha   90.00
_cell.angle_beta   90.00
_cell.angle_gamma   90.00
#
_symmetry.space_group_name_H-M   'P 1'
#
loop_
_entity.id
_entity.type
_entity.pdbx_description
1 polymer ?
#
loop_
_entity_poly.entity_id
_entity_poly.type
_entity_poly.pdbx_seq_one_letter_code
_entity_poly.pdbx_strand_id
1 'polypeptide(L)'
;MGITVPERVEWTEGKVNQRIIQQHISGKRIHQNLKNIPYKFPIVEEIEFDARTKFFIEINSKYGLIGYADGLNYEEKMLAEIKLYNGGFSMNKFINSMQRKIYAWGFPMMKRAVLITGKRNPELWEDYPLKTSVVPMTKQDIKEAKQWVNEGIAIIERGDFTGGLTNGKCLDPWCHYGVNCFFK
;
A
#
# COMPACT_ATOMS: atom_id res chain seq x y z
N MET A 1 16.66 -19.12 5.05
CA MET A 1 15.96 -18.84 6.31
C MET A 1 15.71 -17.35 6.37
N GLY A 2 14.45 -16.91 6.27
CA GLY A 2 14.11 -15.49 6.33
C GLY A 2 14.29 -14.94 7.74
N ILE A 3 14.71 -13.68 7.87
CA ILE A 3 14.77 -13.01 9.17
C ILE A 3 13.33 -12.84 9.67
N THR A 4 13.03 -13.38 10.85
CA THR A 4 11.70 -13.24 11.46
C THR A 4 11.49 -11.78 11.87
N VAL A 5 10.48 -11.14 11.27
CA VAL A 5 10.08 -9.78 11.66
C VAL A 5 9.26 -9.90 12.96
N PRO A 6 9.62 -9.21 14.05
CA PRO A 6 8.85 -9.27 15.29
C PRO A 6 7.43 -8.74 15.06
N GLU A 7 6.44 -9.48 15.53
CA GLU A 7 5.04 -9.04 15.49
C GLU A 7 4.85 -7.82 16.41
N ARG A 8 4.22 -6.77 15.88
CA ARG A 8 3.82 -5.58 16.63
C ARG A 8 2.31 -5.53 16.71
N VAL A 9 1.77 -5.33 17.90
CA VAL A 9 0.31 -5.27 18.16
C VAL A 9 -0.37 -4.25 17.25
N GLU A 10 0.30 -3.12 17.02
CA GLU A 10 -0.18 -2.02 16.20
C GLU A 10 -0.41 -2.41 14.73
N TRP A 11 0.25 -3.46 14.24
CA TRP A 11 0.08 -3.95 12.87
C TRP A 11 -1.14 -4.84 12.74
N THR A 12 -1.34 -5.73 13.72
CA THR A 12 -2.56 -6.55 13.82
C THR A 12 -3.78 -5.65 13.96
N GLU A 13 -3.73 -4.64 14.84
CA GLU A 13 -4.78 -3.62 14.96
C GLU A 13 -5.01 -2.85 13.65
N GLY A 14 -3.93 -2.48 12.97
CA GLY A 14 -4.01 -1.82 11.66
C GLY A 14 -4.80 -2.65 10.63
N LYS A 15 -4.51 -3.96 10.53
CA LYS A 15 -5.24 -4.88 9.64
C LYS A 15 -6.71 -5.04 10.02
N VAL A 16 -7.02 -5.16 11.31
CA VAL A 16 -8.40 -5.23 11.81
C VAL A 16 -9.19 -3.97 11.47
N ASN A 17 -8.59 -2.80 11.64
CA ASN A 17 -9.26 -1.53 11.36
C ASN A 17 -9.42 -1.29 9.85
N GLN A 18 -8.45 -1.71 9.04
CA GLN A 18 -8.57 -1.72 7.59
C GLN A 18 -9.71 -2.64 7.10
N ARG A 19 -9.90 -3.80 7.75
CA ARG A 19 -11.01 -4.72 7.45
C ARG A 19 -12.39 -4.08 7.60
N ILE A 20 -12.58 -3.22 8.61
CA ILE A 20 -13.85 -2.48 8.80
C ILE A 20 -14.14 -1.60 7.59
N ILE A 21 -13.13 -0.89 7.10
CA ILE A 21 -13.25 -0.01 5.93
C ILE A 21 -13.53 -0.84 4.67
N GLN A 22 -12.81 -1.94 4.46
CA GLN A 22 -13.02 -2.85 3.32
C GLN A 22 -14.45 -3.42 3.30
N GLN A 23 -14.98 -3.84 4.45
CA GLN A 23 -16.36 -4.33 4.55
C GLN A 23 -17.39 -3.24 4.26
N HIS A 24 -17.11 -2.00 4.67
CA HIS A 24 -17.98 -0.86 4.40
C HIS A 24 -18.00 -0.49 2.92
N ILE A 25 -16.84 -0.29 2.30
CA ILE A 25 -16.74 0.14 0.90
C ILE A 25 -17.14 -0.96 -0.10
N SER A 26 -17.11 -2.24 0.31
CA SER A 26 -17.69 -3.35 -0.47
C SER A 26 -19.20 -3.51 -0.28
N GLY A 27 -19.80 -2.79 0.67
CA GLY A 27 -21.22 -2.89 1.00
C GLY A 27 -21.60 -4.12 1.84
N LYS A 28 -20.63 -4.95 2.26
CA LYS A 28 -20.89 -6.13 3.09
C LYS A 28 -21.34 -5.79 4.50
N ARG A 29 -20.76 -4.75 5.09
CA ARG A 29 -21.15 -4.26 6.42
C ARG A 29 -21.02 -2.76 6.50
N ILE A 30 -22.14 -2.07 6.69
CA ILE A 30 -22.14 -0.62 6.82
C ILE A 30 -21.63 -0.23 8.22
N HIS A 31 -20.70 0.72 8.28
CA HIS A 31 -20.22 1.34 9.51
C HIS A 31 -20.70 2.79 9.56
N GLN A 32 -21.40 3.18 10.63
CA GLN A 32 -22.05 4.50 10.71
C GLN A 32 -21.06 5.66 10.57
N ASN A 33 -19.87 5.55 11.17
CA ASN A 33 -18.83 6.58 11.10
C ASN A 33 -18.13 6.65 9.72
N LEU A 34 -18.42 5.74 8.80
CA LEU A 34 -17.86 5.73 7.45
C LEU A 34 -18.84 6.21 6.37
N LYS A 35 -20.05 6.63 6.75
CA LYS A 35 -21.13 7.07 5.83
C LYS A 35 -20.72 8.15 4.81
N ASN A 36 -19.66 8.89 5.10
CA ASN A 36 -19.15 9.96 4.25
C ASN A 36 -18.15 9.49 3.18
N ILE A 37 -17.81 8.20 3.11
CA ILE A 37 -16.98 7.62 2.05
C ILE A 37 -17.90 7.29 0.86
N PRO A 38 -17.87 8.07 -0.24
CA PRO A 38 -18.86 7.92 -1.32
C PRO A 38 -18.48 6.82 -2.33
N TYR A 39 -17.35 6.13 -2.12
CA TYR A 39 -16.78 5.18 -3.08
C TYR A 39 -17.14 3.74 -2.73
N LYS A 40 -17.47 2.96 -3.76
CA LYS A 40 -17.74 1.53 -3.66
C LYS A 40 -16.66 0.73 -4.37
N PHE A 41 -16.21 -0.34 -3.72
CA PHE A 41 -15.23 -1.30 -4.25
C PHE A 41 -15.81 -2.70 -4.10
N PRO A 42 -16.48 -3.24 -5.15
CA PRO A 42 -17.14 -4.54 -5.07
C PRO A 42 -16.20 -5.70 -4.72
N ILE A 43 -14.92 -5.57 -5.06
CA ILE A 43 -13.87 -6.52 -4.71
C ILE A 43 -12.96 -5.84 -3.71
N VAL A 44 -12.77 -6.44 -2.54
CA VAL A 44 -11.82 -6.01 -1.51
C VAL A 44 -11.00 -7.21 -1.08
N GLU A 45 -9.80 -6.98 -0.55
CA GLU A 45 -8.95 -8.06 -0.06
C GLU A 45 -9.57 -8.62 1.22
N GLU A 46 -10.30 -9.74 1.18
CA GLU A 46 -11.08 -10.28 2.31
C GLU A 46 -10.27 -11.12 3.29
N ILE A 47 -9.17 -11.67 2.79
CA ILE A 47 -8.16 -12.43 3.51
C ILE A 47 -6.80 -11.94 3.04
N GLU A 48 -5.76 -12.13 3.84
CA GLU A 48 -4.41 -11.76 3.43
C GLU A 48 -4.04 -12.46 2.11
N PHE A 49 -3.56 -11.69 1.14
CA PHE A 49 -3.21 -12.17 -0.19
C PHE A 49 -4.40 -12.70 -1.01
N ASP A 50 -5.56 -12.06 -0.88
CA ASP A 50 -6.76 -12.40 -1.66
C ASP A 50 -6.48 -12.42 -3.17
N ALA A 51 -6.68 -13.58 -3.80
CA ALA A 51 -6.37 -13.76 -5.21
C ALA A 51 -7.16 -12.82 -6.15
N ARG A 52 -8.34 -12.33 -5.71
CA ARG A 52 -9.18 -11.44 -6.51
C ARG A 52 -8.65 -10.01 -6.56
N THR A 53 -7.81 -9.62 -5.60
CA THR A 53 -7.14 -8.32 -5.58
C THR A 53 -5.69 -8.39 -6.04
N LYS A 54 -5.25 -9.57 -6.49
CA LYS A 54 -3.88 -9.81 -6.94
C LYS A 54 -3.65 -9.27 -8.35
N PHE A 55 -2.44 -8.77 -8.58
CA PHE A 55 -1.86 -8.67 -9.91
C PHE A 55 -0.50 -9.36 -9.96
N PHE A 56 -0.06 -9.70 -11.17
CA PHE A 56 1.29 -10.17 -11.45
C PHE A 56 1.86 -9.44 -12.66
N ILE A 57 3.11 -9.02 -12.56
CA ILE A 57 3.86 -8.40 -13.64
C ILE A 57 5.12 -9.24 -13.84
N GLU A 58 5.25 -9.84 -15.02
CA GLU A 58 6.53 -10.40 -15.45
C GLU A 58 7.46 -9.26 -15.87
N ILE A 59 8.66 -9.19 -15.30
CA ILE A 59 9.66 -8.16 -15.61
C ILE A 59 10.68 -8.73 -16.60
N ASN A 60 11.17 -9.95 -16.33
CA ASN A 60 11.99 -10.75 -17.23
C ASN A 60 11.95 -12.24 -16.78
N SER A 61 12.79 -13.08 -17.37
CA SER A 61 12.85 -14.52 -17.07
C SER A 61 13.25 -14.88 -15.63
N LYS A 62 13.72 -13.92 -14.83
CA LYS A 62 14.15 -14.12 -13.44
C LYS A 62 13.30 -13.39 -12.42
N TYR A 63 12.71 -12.26 -12.78
CA TYR A 63 12.01 -11.38 -11.84
C TYR A 63 10.56 -11.14 -12.25
N GLY A 64 9.70 -11.11 -11.24
CA GLY A 64 8.32 -10.67 -11.36
C GLY A 64 7.87 -9.95 -10.11
N LEU A 65 6.82 -9.15 -10.24
CA LEU A 65 6.21 -8.41 -9.14
C LEU A 65 4.80 -8.94 -8.88
N ILE A 66 4.52 -9.27 -7.63
CA ILE A 66 3.18 -9.59 -7.15
C ILE A 66 2.75 -8.47 -6.22
N GLY A 67 1.50 -8.03 -6.35
CA GLY A 67 0.91 -7.13 -5.38
C GLY A 67 -0.59 -7.35 -5.26
N TYR A 68 -1.14 -6.76 -4.20
CA TYR A 68 -2.55 -6.87 -3.81
C TYR A 68 -3.08 -5.46 -3.54
N ALA A 69 -4.27 -5.15 -4.06
CA ALA A 69 -4.96 -3.89 -3.80
C ALA A 69 -5.95 -4.04 -2.64
N ASP A 70 -6.18 -2.97 -1.88
CA ASP A 70 -7.14 -3.03 -0.76
C ASP A 70 -8.59 -3.14 -1.24
N GLY A 71 -8.87 -2.59 -2.43
CA GLY A 71 -10.16 -2.66 -3.11
C GLY A 71 -10.07 -2.34 -4.59
N LEU A 72 -10.96 -2.92 -5.39
CA LEU A 72 -11.04 -2.78 -6.83
C LEU A 72 -12.49 -2.53 -7.27
N ASN A 73 -12.64 -1.62 -8.22
CA ASN A 73 -13.88 -1.37 -8.94
C ASN A 73 -13.55 -1.27 -10.44
N TYR A 74 -13.77 -2.37 -11.16
CA TYR A 74 -13.46 -2.45 -12.59
C TYR A 74 -14.40 -1.62 -13.46
N GLU A 75 -15.67 -1.48 -13.05
CA GLU A 75 -16.68 -0.69 -13.76
C GLU A 75 -16.27 0.80 -13.78
N GLU A 76 -15.94 1.34 -12.61
CA GLU A 76 -15.51 2.73 -12.45
C GLU A 76 -14.01 2.96 -12.71
N LYS A 77 -13.28 1.88 -12.99
CA LYS A 77 -11.82 1.85 -13.20
C LYS A 77 -11.06 2.50 -12.04
N MET A 78 -11.40 2.11 -10.81
CA MET A 78 -10.81 2.61 -9.57
C MET A 78 -10.18 1.49 -8.75
N LEU A 79 -9.13 1.82 -8.02
CA LEU A 79 -8.68 1.02 -6.89
C LEU A 79 -8.68 1.83 -5.59
N ALA A 80 -8.80 1.14 -4.47
CA ALA A 80 -8.68 1.71 -3.14
C ALA A 80 -7.28 1.44 -2.57
N GLU A 81 -6.76 2.41 -1.84
CA GLU A 81 -5.62 2.27 -0.94
C GLU A 81 -6.01 2.85 0.43
N ILE A 82 -5.90 2.07 1.49
CA ILE A 82 -6.28 2.42 2.85
C ILE A 82 -5.00 2.63 3.66
N LYS A 83 -4.76 3.88 4.09
CA LYS A 83 -3.61 4.22 4.95
C LYS A 83 -4.06 4.84 6.26
N LEU A 84 -4.02 4.05 7.33
CA LEU A 84 -4.39 4.51 8.68
C LEU A 84 -3.14 4.88 9.50
N TYR A 85 -3.10 6.12 9.99
CA TYR A 85 -1.99 6.63 10.80
C TYR A 85 -2.49 7.67 11.80
N ASN A 86 -1.93 7.68 13.02
CA ASN A 86 -2.39 8.60 14.07
C ASN A 86 -2.14 10.09 13.74
N GLY A 87 -1.20 10.41 12.85
CA GLY A 87 -1.01 11.76 12.28
C GLY A 87 -1.67 11.99 10.92
N GLY A 88 -2.38 11.01 10.37
CA GLY A 88 -2.89 11.01 8.99
C GLY A 88 -1.79 10.78 7.93
N PHE A 89 -2.18 10.25 6.77
CA PHE A 89 -1.31 10.13 5.59
C PHE A 89 -1.55 11.32 4.65
N SER A 90 -0.50 12.08 4.32
CA SER A 90 -0.67 13.30 3.51
C SER A 90 -0.88 12.97 2.02
N MET A 91 -1.67 13.82 1.34
CA MET A 91 -1.91 13.70 -0.09
C MET A 91 -0.60 13.70 -0.90
N ASN A 92 0.34 14.58 -0.57
CA ASN A 92 1.63 14.66 -1.27
C ASN A 92 2.44 13.36 -1.14
N LYS A 93 2.40 12.69 0.02
CA LYS A 93 3.02 11.37 0.19
C LYS A 93 2.35 10.32 -0.71
N PHE A 94 1.03 10.41 -0.88
CA PHE A 94 0.30 9.45 -1.70
C PHE A 94 0.51 9.64 -3.20
N ILE A 95 0.48 10.89 -3.68
CA ILE A 95 0.80 11.22 -5.07
C ILE A 95 2.19 10.67 -5.44
N ASN A 96 3.16 10.84 -4.55
CA ASN A 96 4.54 10.42 -4.79
C ASN A 96 4.81 8.94 -4.43
N SER A 97 3.84 8.21 -3.89
CA SER A 97 4.04 6.82 -3.45
C SER A 97 4.35 5.89 -4.64
N MET A 98 5.47 5.18 -4.57
CA MET A 98 5.79 4.13 -5.56
C MET A 98 4.80 2.99 -5.53
N GLN A 99 4.21 2.67 -4.37
CA GLN A 99 3.17 1.65 -4.27
C GLN A 99 1.99 1.97 -5.20
N ARG A 100 1.51 3.22 -5.19
CA ARG A 100 0.44 3.70 -6.08
C ARG A 100 0.83 3.58 -7.55
N LYS A 101 2.07 3.97 -7.88
CA LYS A 101 2.59 3.94 -9.25
C LYS A 101 2.76 2.50 -9.77
N ILE A 102 3.19 1.59 -8.90
CA ILE A 102 3.24 0.15 -9.18
C ILE A 102 1.84 -0.38 -9.46
N TYR A 103 0.81 0.03 -8.70
CA TYR A 103 -0.56 -0.37 -9.03
C TYR A 103 -1.03 0.15 -10.40
N ALA A 104 -0.60 1.34 -10.82
CA ALA A 104 -0.90 1.82 -12.18
C ALA A 104 -0.31 0.91 -13.27
N TRP A 105 0.84 0.27 -13.01
CA TRP A 105 1.42 -0.74 -13.89
C TRP A 105 0.72 -2.11 -13.75
N GLY A 106 0.45 -2.54 -12.53
CA GLY A 106 -0.16 -3.85 -12.23
C GLY A 106 -1.62 -3.98 -12.63
N PHE A 107 -2.37 -2.87 -12.62
CA PHE A 107 -3.77 -2.80 -13.03
C PHE A 107 -3.95 -1.77 -14.16
N PRO A 108 -3.51 -2.07 -15.40
CA PRO A 108 -3.46 -1.09 -16.49
C PRO A 108 -4.84 -0.55 -16.93
N MET A 109 -5.92 -1.27 -16.58
CA MET A 109 -7.29 -0.83 -16.83
C MET A 109 -7.75 0.29 -15.88
N MET A 110 -7.15 0.39 -14.69
CA MET A 110 -7.51 1.39 -13.68
C MET A 110 -7.05 2.78 -14.10
N LYS A 111 -7.85 3.80 -13.76
CA LYS A 111 -7.61 5.20 -14.15
C LYS A 111 -7.39 6.11 -12.96
N ARG A 112 -7.75 5.67 -11.75
CA ARG A 112 -7.64 6.46 -10.52
C ARG A 112 -7.44 5.56 -9.31
N ALA A 113 -6.62 6.04 -8.38
CA ALA A 113 -6.48 5.47 -7.05
C ALA A 113 -7.25 6.35 -6.05
N VAL A 114 -8.02 5.73 -5.17
CA VAL A 114 -8.73 6.39 -4.07
C VAL A 114 -8.00 6.07 -2.79
N LEU A 115 -7.33 7.06 -2.21
CA LEU A 115 -6.80 6.98 -0.86
C LEU A 115 -7.94 7.17 0.14
N ILE A 116 -8.06 6.24 1.08
CA ILE A 116 -8.87 6.38 2.29
C ILE A 116 -7.90 6.48 3.47
N THR A 117 -7.93 7.58 4.21
CA THR A 117 -6.92 7.89 5.23
C THR A 117 -7.51 8.59 6.45
N GLY A 118 -6.91 8.37 7.62
CA GLY A 118 -7.31 9.01 8.87
C GLY A 118 -6.70 8.34 10.08
N LYS A 119 -7.29 8.61 11.25
CA LYS A 119 -6.88 8.03 12.54
C LYS A 119 -7.02 6.51 12.51
N ARG A 120 -6.14 5.79 13.20
CA ARG A 120 -6.17 4.32 13.21
C ARG A 120 -7.34 3.77 14.04
N ASN A 121 -7.66 4.36 15.19
CA ASN A 121 -8.72 3.89 16.08
C ASN A 121 -10.12 4.23 15.50
N PRO A 122 -10.99 3.22 15.25
CA PRO A 122 -12.36 3.42 14.77
C PRO A 122 -13.26 4.26 15.69
N GLU A 123 -13.02 4.21 17.00
CA GLU A 123 -13.77 5.00 18.00
C GLU A 123 -13.63 6.51 17.75
N LEU A 124 -12.51 6.94 17.15
CA LEU A 124 -12.24 8.34 16.85
C LEU A 124 -12.85 8.80 15.51
N TRP A 125 -13.45 7.90 14.71
CA TRP A 125 -13.92 8.28 13.37
C TRP A 125 -15.20 9.11 13.37
N GLU A 126 -15.92 9.16 14.49
CA GLU A 126 -17.05 10.07 14.66
C GLU A 126 -16.57 11.53 14.71
N ASP A 127 -15.62 11.83 15.59
CA ASP A 127 -15.06 13.17 15.78
C ASP A 127 -14.01 13.54 14.72
N TYR A 128 -13.31 12.53 14.19
CA TYR A 128 -12.27 12.69 13.17
C TYR A 128 -12.55 11.78 11.97
N PRO A 129 -13.53 12.13 11.11
CA PRO A 129 -13.91 11.31 9.97
C PRO A 129 -12.74 11.01 9.04
N LEU A 130 -12.77 9.80 8.46
CA LEU A 130 -11.82 9.42 7.43
C LEU A 130 -11.95 10.34 6.21
N LYS A 131 -10.82 10.66 5.60
CA LYS A 131 -10.72 11.48 4.40
C LYS A 131 -10.51 10.59 3.18
N THR A 132 -11.14 10.97 2.09
CA THR A 132 -10.92 10.34 0.78
C THR A 132 -10.20 11.29 -0.15
N SER A 133 -9.38 10.74 -1.03
CA SER A 133 -8.56 11.51 -1.96
C SER A 133 -8.35 10.74 -3.24
N VAL A 134 -8.67 11.34 -4.38
CA VAL A 134 -8.57 10.66 -5.69
C VAL A 134 -7.35 11.17 -6.43
N VAL A 135 -6.52 10.25 -6.90
CA VAL A 135 -5.33 10.57 -7.69
C VAL A 135 -5.41 9.83 -9.03
N PRO A 136 -5.29 10.52 -10.17
CA PRO A 136 -5.23 9.89 -11.48
C PRO A 136 -4.05 8.91 -11.58
N MET A 137 -4.23 7.86 -12.37
CA MET A 137 -3.17 6.94 -12.75
C MET A 137 -2.72 7.26 -14.17
N THR A 138 -1.46 7.64 -14.32
CA THR A 138 -0.93 8.18 -15.57
C THR A 138 0.08 7.23 -16.22
N LYS A 139 0.36 7.43 -17.51
CA LYS A 139 1.47 6.73 -18.18
C LYS A 139 2.83 7.07 -17.56
N GLN A 140 2.97 8.28 -17.02
CA GLN A 140 4.17 8.71 -16.32
C GLN A 140 4.38 7.91 -15.03
N ASP A 141 3.32 7.63 -14.27
CA ASP A 141 3.38 6.76 -13.10
C ASP A 141 3.93 5.37 -13.45
N ILE A 142 3.46 4.79 -14.56
CA ILE A 142 3.94 3.49 -15.04
C ILE A 142 5.42 3.54 -15.41
N LYS A 143 5.86 4.61 -16.08
CA LYS A 143 7.28 4.80 -16.44
C LYS A 143 8.17 4.87 -15.19
N GLU A 144 7.74 5.65 -14.21
CA GLU A 144 8.47 5.80 -12.94
C GLU A 144 8.50 4.50 -12.14
N ALA A 145 7.39 3.76 -12.08
CA ALA A 145 7.35 2.45 -11.43
C ALA A 145 8.32 1.45 -12.08
N LYS A 146 8.35 1.40 -13.43
CA LYS A 146 9.29 0.54 -14.17
C LYS A 146 10.74 0.91 -13.89
N GLN A 147 11.06 2.20 -13.92
CA GLN A 147 12.40 2.68 -13.61
C GLN A 147 12.81 2.28 -12.19
N TRP A 148 11.96 2.55 -11.20
CA TRP A 148 12.22 2.24 -9.80
C TRP A 148 12.43 0.72 -9.57
N VAL A 149 11.62 -0.12 -10.22
CA VAL A 149 11.76 -1.58 -10.13
C VAL A 149 13.06 -2.06 -10.80
N ASN A 150 13.43 -1.52 -11.96
CA ASN A 150 14.68 -1.89 -12.64
C ASN A 150 15.92 -1.46 -11.83
N GLU A 151 15.88 -0.28 -11.20
CA GLU A 151 16.93 0.17 -10.28
C GLU A 151 17.07 -0.79 -9.07
N GLY A 152 15.94 -1.25 -8.52
CA GLY A 152 15.91 -2.26 -7.47
C GLY A 152 16.49 -3.61 -7.91
N ILE A 153 16.18 -4.08 -9.12
CA ILE A 153 16.78 -5.30 -9.68
C ILE A 153 18.29 -5.13 -9.84
N ALA A 154 18.77 -4.00 -10.35
CA ALA A 154 20.20 -3.75 -10.50
C ALA A 154 20.94 -3.75 -9.15
N ILE A 155 20.30 -3.27 -8.08
CA ILE A 155 20.84 -3.38 -6.70
C ILE A 155 20.96 -4.85 -6.29
N ILE A 156 19.89 -5.64 -6.48
CA ILE A 156 19.88 -7.07 -6.15
C ILE A 156 20.99 -7.81 -6.91
N GLU A 157 21.12 -7.56 -8.22
CA GLU A 157 22.12 -8.22 -9.06
C GLU A 157 23.57 -7.85 -8.71
N ARG A 158 23.80 -6.61 -8.26
CA ARG A 158 25.12 -6.18 -7.78
C ARG A 158 25.46 -6.71 -6.40
N GLY A 159 24.46 -7.14 -5.62
CA GLY A 159 24.63 -7.56 -4.23
C GLY A 159 25.03 -6.43 -3.27
N ASP A 160 24.93 -5.18 -3.70
CA ASP A 160 25.29 -4.01 -2.89
C ASP A 160 24.04 -3.36 -2.28
N PHE A 161 23.77 -3.73 -1.02
CA PHE A 161 22.64 -3.23 -0.24
C PHE A 161 23.03 -2.09 0.71
N THR A 162 24.18 -1.45 0.48
CA THR A 162 24.70 -0.40 1.38
C THR A 162 24.09 0.99 1.12
N GLY A 163 23.37 1.18 0.01
CA GLY A 163 22.85 2.50 -0.40
C GLY A 163 21.89 3.19 0.58
N GLY A 164 21.36 2.46 1.57
CA GLY A 164 20.53 3.01 2.65
C GLY A 164 21.27 3.28 3.97
N LEU A 165 22.58 3.09 4.01
CA LEU A 165 23.40 3.21 5.21
C LEU A 165 24.11 4.57 5.26
N THR A 166 24.17 5.17 6.46
CA THR A 166 25.05 6.30 6.74
C THR A 166 26.19 5.81 7.63
N ASN A 167 27.43 5.93 7.16
CA ASN A 167 28.62 5.40 7.84
C ASN A 167 28.48 3.90 8.22
N GLY A 168 27.94 3.09 7.29
CA GLY A 168 27.74 1.66 7.50
C GLY A 168 26.62 1.29 8.50
N LYS A 169 25.78 2.27 8.90
CA LYS A 169 24.67 2.06 9.84
C LYS A 169 23.35 2.50 9.24
N CYS A 170 22.29 1.74 9.53
CA CYS A 170 20.94 2.19 9.27
C CYS A 170 20.56 3.22 10.33
N LEU A 171 20.25 4.45 9.91
CA LEU A 171 19.84 5.53 10.81
C LEU A 171 18.32 5.67 10.94
N ASP A 172 17.54 4.89 10.18
CA ASP A 172 16.08 4.91 10.29
C ASP A 172 15.66 4.20 11.59
N PRO A 173 15.13 4.94 12.59
CA PRO A 173 14.72 4.35 13.86
C PRO A 173 13.51 3.41 13.71
N TRP A 174 12.84 3.42 12.55
CA TRP A 174 11.70 2.56 12.24
C TRP A 174 12.09 1.32 11.42
N CYS A 175 13.35 1.23 10.96
CA CYS A 175 13.84 0.03 10.29
C CYS A 175 13.86 -1.14 11.28
N HIS A 176 13.09 -2.19 10.97
CA HIS A 176 13.00 -3.38 11.83
C HIS A 176 14.34 -4.09 12.02
N TYR A 177 15.19 -3.99 11.00
CA TYR A 177 16.51 -4.59 11.04
C TYR A 177 17.50 -3.70 11.78
N GLY A 178 17.31 -2.38 11.85
CA GLY A 178 18.05 -1.43 12.70
C GLY A 178 19.48 -1.86 13.07
N VAL A 179 19.69 -2.17 14.36
CA VAL A 179 20.96 -2.66 14.93
C VAL A 179 21.30 -4.12 14.58
N ASN A 180 20.31 -4.93 14.17
CA ASN A 180 20.43 -6.32 13.72
C ASN A 180 20.66 -6.43 12.20
N CYS A 181 20.97 -5.31 11.55
CA CYS A 181 21.24 -5.29 10.12
C CYS A 181 22.62 -5.91 9.87
N PHE A 182 22.65 -7.12 9.32
CA PHE A 182 23.87 -7.90 9.12
C PHE A 182 24.66 -7.54 7.87
N PHE A 183 24.41 -6.39 7.22
CA PHE A 183 25.19 -5.91 6.06
C PHE A 183 26.60 -5.41 6.44
N LYS A 184 27.24 -6.02 7.46
CA LYS A 184 28.66 -5.83 7.77
C LYS A 184 29.52 -6.76 6.92
#